data_AF-A0A6P8M5A1-F1
#
_entry.id   AF-A0A6P8M5A1-F1
#
_cell.length_a   1.000
_cell.length_b   1.000
_cell.length_c   1.000
_cell.angle_alpha   90.00
_cell.angle_beta   90.00
_cell.angle_gamma   90.00
#
_symmetry.space_group_name_H-M   'P 1'
#
loop_
_entity.id
_entity.type
_entity.pdbx_description
1 polymer ?
#
loop_
_entity_poly.entity_id
_entity_poly.type
_entity_poly.pdbx_seq_one_letter_code
_entity_poly.pdbx_strand_id
1 'polypeptide(L)'
;MQRMAAEILLGQLNGKSTDEEVKEVLRQAFIAVERGYLDSIGDLLAERTSLQFDIPDGLNSYETYQKFPHLVDKLNALNCELSAGTSAVVALIYRGKLYVANVGDSRALLCKTDANQVLRVVQLSVDHDLRNEDELLRLSHLELDIDSIRQGSRIGNQETTRCLGNYLVKGGYREFEELASATAEPVIAEPEIHGGIELDDSCKFLLLMSRGLYKSLEEVTGVDQVNIKLINFAVQEFQVQSTLTGVAQAVVDKVVRIHHDINMSNLQSTVTTGKRDDITLLVRNFNFPLPHALKSPTNQSVRFNPIVESAQITTMLENEYSSTSVTEENSDFSTTETSSTSDMYPSGAKSTNKNSRIKPYVNFSEYYENVEKRRREGTLPEGINF
;
A
#
# COMPACT_ATOMS: atom_id res chain seq x y z
N MET A 1 -2.18 -10.97 -1.73
CA MET A 1 -2.77 -9.98 -2.67
C MET A 1 -3.86 -10.54 -3.58
N GLN A 2 -3.73 -11.72 -4.21
CA GLN A 2 -4.76 -12.26 -5.13
C GLN A 2 -6.18 -12.36 -4.51
N ARG A 3 -6.27 -12.61 -3.20
CA ARG A 3 -7.54 -12.65 -2.46
C ARG A 3 -8.17 -11.27 -2.23
N MET A 4 -7.40 -10.18 -2.23
CA MET A 4 -7.89 -8.83 -1.87
C MET A 4 -9.04 -8.38 -2.80
N ALA A 5 -8.91 -8.60 -4.11
CA ALA A 5 -9.96 -8.25 -5.05
C ALA A 5 -11.25 -9.06 -4.81
N ALA A 6 -11.11 -10.34 -4.48
CA ALA A 6 -12.24 -11.22 -4.19
C ALA A 6 -12.99 -10.80 -2.91
N GLU A 7 -12.26 -10.38 -1.88
CA GLU A 7 -12.85 -9.91 -0.60
C GLU A 7 -13.56 -8.56 -0.71
N ILE A 8 -13.34 -7.79 -1.77
CA ILE A 8 -13.95 -6.47 -1.97
C ILE A 8 -15.05 -6.50 -3.05
N LEU A 9 -14.82 -7.21 -4.16
CA LEU A 9 -15.63 -7.07 -5.38
C LEU A 9 -16.68 -8.17 -5.57
N LEU A 10 -16.66 -9.26 -4.80
CA LEU A 10 -17.62 -10.37 -4.92
C LEU A 10 -18.90 -10.14 -4.08
N GLY A 11 -19.44 -8.93 -4.17
CA GLY A 11 -20.74 -8.58 -3.59
C GLY A 11 -20.72 -8.01 -2.17
N GLN A 12 -19.55 -7.86 -1.53
CA GLN A 12 -19.41 -7.30 -0.19
C GLN A 12 -19.86 -5.83 -0.11
N LEU A 13 -19.76 -5.10 -1.22
CA LEU A 13 -20.21 -3.72 -1.35
C LEU A 13 -21.71 -3.58 -1.70
N ASN A 14 -22.43 -4.68 -1.94
CA ASN A 14 -23.84 -4.62 -2.30
C ASN A 14 -24.69 -4.14 -1.12
N GLY A 15 -25.58 -3.18 -1.39
CA GLY A 15 -26.45 -2.59 -0.36
C GLY A 15 -25.75 -1.63 0.61
N LYS A 16 -24.42 -1.52 0.59
CA LYS A 16 -23.69 -0.55 1.42
C LYS A 16 -23.88 0.87 0.89
N SER A 17 -24.23 1.79 1.76
CA SER A 17 -24.59 3.17 1.39
C SER A 17 -23.88 4.22 2.21
N THR A 18 -23.47 3.90 3.44
CA THR A 18 -22.76 4.85 4.30
C THR A 18 -21.24 4.71 4.13
N ASP A 19 -20.52 5.79 4.41
CA ASP A 19 -19.05 5.79 4.29
C ASP A 19 -18.43 4.80 5.28
N GLU A 20 -18.99 4.66 6.48
CA GLU A 20 -18.49 3.70 7.48
C GLU A 20 -18.75 2.24 7.10
N GLU A 21 -19.89 1.94 6.46
CA GLU A 21 -20.13 0.59 5.93
C GLU A 21 -19.10 0.19 4.88
N VAL A 22 -18.71 1.11 4.01
CA VAL A 22 -17.69 0.87 2.96
C VAL A 22 -16.30 0.72 3.59
N LYS A 23 -15.96 1.57 4.55
CA LYS A 23 -14.70 1.45 5.32
C LYS A 23 -14.63 0.12 6.06
N GLU A 24 -15.73 -0.35 6.63
CA GLU A 24 -15.77 -1.63 7.32
C GLU A 24 -15.55 -2.81 6.36
N VAL A 25 -16.13 -2.77 5.15
CA VAL A 25 -15.84 -3.78 4.12
C VAL A 25 -14.34 -3.81 3.77
N LEU A 26 -13.71 -2.65 3.60
CA LEU A 26 -12.27 -2.57 3.35
C LEU A 26 -11.47 -3.14 4.54
N ARG A 27 -11.85 -2.80 5.78
CA ARG A 27 -11.18 -3.30 6.98
C ARG A 27 -11.25 -4.83 7.06
N GLN A 28 -12.44 -5.40 6.84
CA GLN A 28 -12.64 -6.85 6.85
C GLN A 28 -11.88 -7.54 5.72
N ALA A 29 -11.76 -6.93 4.54
CA ALA A 29 -10.98 -7.50 3.44
C ALA A 29 -9.49 -7.66 3.80
N PHE A 30 -8.88 -6.68 4.46
CA PHE A 30 -7.49 -6.79 4.92
C PHE A 30 -7.33 -7.88 6.00
N ILE A 31 -8.24 -7.94 6.96
CA ILE A 31 -8.24 -8.97 8.02
C ILE A 31 -8.40 -10.37 7.42
N ALA A 32 -9.30 -10.55 6.45
CA ALA A 32 -9.54 -11.82 5.78
C ALA A 32 -8.31 -12.26 4.96
N VAL A 33 -7.65 -11.32 4.27
CA VAL A 33 -6.40 -11.60 3.53
C VAL A 33 -5.28 -12.02 4.49
N GLU A 34 -5.12 -11.34 5.62
CA GLU A 34 -4.12 -11.69 6.63
C GLU A 34 -4.37 -13.06 7.26
N ARG A 35 -5.61 -13.32 7.69
CA ARG A 35 -6.00 -14.64 8.21
C ARG A 35 -5.71 -15.73 7.18
N GLY A 36 -6.09 -15.48 5.93
CA GLY A 36 -5.84 -16.40 4.83
C GLY A 36 -4.35 -16.69 4.57
N TYR A 37 -3.45 -15.76 4.89
CA TYR A 37 -2.01 -15.99 4.89
C TYR A 37 -1.58 -16.83 6.09
N LEU A 38 -2.04 -16.51 7.30
CA LEU A 38 -1.72 -17.27 8.51
C LEU A 38 -2.13 -18.75 8.39
N ASP A 39 -3.31 -19.01 7.81
CA ASP A 39 -3.77 -20.38 7.54
C ASP A 39 -2.85 -21.12 6.55
N SER A 40 -2.24 -20.39 5.61
CA SER A 40 -1.38 -20.99 4.58
C SER A 40 0.02 -21.36 5.07
N ILE A 41 0.47 -20.78 6.19
CA ILE A 41 1.81 -21.02 6.75
C ILE A 41 1.81 -22.01 7.94
N GLY A 42 0.66 -22.59 8.29
CA GLY A 42 0.52 -23.46 9.46
C GLY A 42 1.48 -24.66 9.46
N ASP A 43 1.66 -25.30 8.30
CA ASP A 43 2.57 -26.44 8.15
C ASP A 43 4.04 -26.02 8.33
N LEU A 44 4.42 -24.85 7.80
CA LEU A 44 5.78 -24.30 7.96
C LEU A 44 6.09 -24.00 9.43
N LEU A 45 5.11 -23.51 10.19
CA LEU A 45 5.25 -23.26 11.62
C LEU A 45 5.42 -24.57 12.40
N ALA A 46 4.63 -25.60 12.07
CA ALA A 46 4.76 -26.91 12.70
C ALA A 46 6.15 -27.52 12.45
N GLU A 47 6.64 -27.44 11.21
CA GLU A 47 7.98 -27.92 10.84
C GLU A 47 9.08 -27.12 11.57
N ARG A 48 8.97 -25.79 11.59
CA ARG A 48 9.89 -24.91 12.31
C ARG A 48 9.98 -25.27 13.79
N THR A 49 8.84 -25.45 14.45
CA THR A 49 8.79 -25.82 15.87
C THR A 49 9.41 -27.19 16.11
N SER A 50 9.17 -28.16 15.22
CA SER A 50 9.82 -29.48 15.30
C SER A 50 11.34 -29.37 15.23
N LEU A 51 11.88 -28.58 14.30
CA LEU A 51 13.32 -28.38 14.16
C LEU A 51 13.93 -27.66 15.38
N GLN A 52 13.19 -26.74 15.99
CA GLN A 52 13.62 -26.08 17.23
C GLN A 52 13.71 -27.06 18.40
N PHE A 53 12.80 -28.04 18.51
CA PHE A 53 12.88 -29.10 19.53
C PHE A 53 14.03 -30.08 19.32
N ASP A 54 14.44 -30.30 18.07
CA ASP A 54 15.58 -31.16 17.75
C ASP A 54 16.93 -30.53 18.09
N ILE A 55 16.97 -29.20 18.27
CA ILE A 55 18.17 -28.45 18.67
C ILE A 55 18.24 -28.39 20.20
N PRO A 56 19.30 -28.91 20.84
CA PRO A 56 19.43 -28.86 22.30
C PRO A 56 19.50 -27.43 22.86
N ASP A 57 18.74 -27.17 23.92
CA ASP A 57 18.79 -25.92 24.68
C ASP A 57 20.20 -25.66 25.27
N GLY A 58 20.63 -24.40 25.26
CA GLY A 58 21.89 -23.96 25.88
C GLY A 58 23.12 -23.99 24.99
N LEU A 59 22.99 -24.40 23.71
CA LEU A 59 24.02 -24.19 22.71
C LEU A 59 23.97 -22.74 22.19
N ASN A 60 25.13 -22.12 22.01
CA ASN A 60 25.19 -20.82 21.33
C ASN A 60 25.00 -21.00 19.81
N SER A 61 24.62 -19.93 19.10
CA SER A 61 24.31 -20.00 17.66
C SER A 61 25.44 -20.58 16.81
N TYR A 62 26.70 -20.33 17.19
CA TYR A 62 27.87 -20.85 16.48
C TYR A 62 28.07 -22.36 16.70
N GLU A 63 27.93 -22.82 17.94
CA GLU A 63 28.01 -24.24 18.30
C GLU A 63 26.88 -25.05 17.66
N THR A 64 25.66 -24.50 17.63
CA THR A 64 24.51 -25.10 16.95
C THR A 64 24.80 -25.25 15.46
N TYR A 65 25.35 -24.22 14.81
CA TYR A 65 25.72 -24.28 13.40
C TYR A 65 26.82 -25.32 13.13
N GLN A 66 27.81 -25.45 14.01
CA GLN A 66 28.87 -26.46 13.84
C GLN A 66 28.36 -27.90 14.01
N LYS A 67 27.47 -28.14 14.97
CA LYS A 67 26.99 -29.48 15.31
C LYS A 67 25.82 -29.94 14.43
N PHE A 68 24.96 -29.01 14.03
CA PHE A 68 23.72 -29.27 13.31
C PHE A 68 23.54 -28.32 12.10
N PRO A 69 24.51 -28.22 11.18
CA PRO A 69 24.45 -27.26 10.07
C PRO A 69 23.18 -27.43 9.22
N HIS A 70 22.80 -28.67 8.92
CA HIS A 70 21.61 -28.96 8.12
C HIS A 70 20.29 -28.51 8.77
N LEU A 71 20.18 -28.62 10.11
CA LEU A 71 18.97 -28.17 10.82
C LEU A 71 18.92 -26.63 10.83
N VAL A 72 20.07 -25.98 11.04
CA VAL A 72 20.15 -24.51 11.03
C VAL A 72 19.86 -23.94 9.64
N ASP A 73 20.42 -24.54 8.58
CA ASP A 73 20.16 -24.11 7.20
C ASP A 73 18.67 -24.25 6.85
N LYS A 74 18.05 -25.35 7.28
CA LYS A 74 16.61 -25.58 7.07
C LYS A 74 15.76 -24.61 7.89
N LEU A 75 16.13 -24.35 9.14
CA LEU A 75 15.47 -23.36 9.99
C LEU A 75 15.58 -21.95 9.40
N ASN A 76 16.74 -21.59 8.86
CA ASN A 76 16.95 -20.31 8.18
C ASN A 76 16.10 -20.21 6.90
N ALA A 77 15.99 -21.27 6.11
CA ALA A 77 15.11 -21.30 4.94
C ALA A 77 13.63 -21.09 5.33
N LEU A 78 13.16 -21.76 6.38
CA LEU A 78 11.81 -21.56 6.92
C LEU A 78 11.61 -20.14 7.45
N ASN A 79 12.59 -19.59 8.18
CA ASN A 79 12.52 -18.21 8.67
C ASN A 79 12.45 -17.21 7.50
N CYS A 80 13.20 -17.42 6.41
CA CYS A 80 13.10 -16.61 5.21
C CYS A 80 11.68 -16.65 4.62
N GLU A 81 11.07 -17.83 4.51
CA GLU A 81 9.70 -17.97 4.00
C GLU A 81 8.65 -17.30 4.93
N LEU A 82 8.80 -17.50 6.24
CA LEU A 82 7.93 -16.88 7.26
C LEU A 82 8.14 -15.36 7.38
N SER A 83 9.29 -14.85 6.95
CA SER A 83 9.56 -13.41 6.91
C SER A 83 8.89 -12.68 5.76
N ALA A 84 8.25 -13.40 4.83
CA ALA A 84 7.63 -12.79 3.66
C ALA A 84 6.45 -11.89 4.06
N GLY A 85 6.61 -10.58 3.86
CA GLY A 85 5.59 -9.57 4.12
C GLY A 85 5.47 -8.56 2.99
N THR A 86 4.41 -7.74 3.03
CA THR A 86 4.16 -6.71 2.02
C THR A 86 3.44 -5.48 2.58
N SER A 87 3.80 -4.31 2.06
CA SER A 87 3.02 -3.08 2.19
C SER A 87 1.94 -3.05 1.11
N ALA A 88 0.76 -2.52 1.42
CA ALA A 88 -0.35 -2.41 0.48
C ALA A 88 -1.10 -1.09 0.64
N VAL A 89 -1.27 -0.38 -0.48
CA VAL A 89 -2.20 0.75 -0.61
C VAL A 89 -3.28 0.39 -1.62
N VAL A 90 -4.55 0.51 -1.21
CA VAL A 90 -5.72 0.15 -2.01
C VAL A 90 -6.61 1.38 -2.14
N ALA A 91 -6.96 1.73 -3.38
CA ALA A 91 -7.94 2.77 -3.67
C ALA A 91 -9.22 2.15 -4.22
N LEU A 92 -10.34 2.37 -3.53
CA LEU A 92 -11.68 1.97 -3.93
C LEU A 92 -12.46 3.21 -4.37
N ILE A 93 -13.01 3.16 -5.59
CA ILE A 93 -13.96 4.15 -6.07
C ILE A 93 -15.34 3.49 -6.05
N TYR A 94 -16.23 4.00 -5.21
CA TYR A 94 -17.57 3.46 -5.04
C TYR A 94 -18.59 4.60 -4.96
N ARG A 95 -19.62 4.56 -5.82
CA ARG A 95 -20.69 5.57 -5.90
C ARG A 95 -20.18 7.02 -5.97
N GLY A 96 -19.15 7.27 -6.79
CA GLY A 96 -18.57 8.61 -6.97
C GLY A 96 -17.72 9.10 -5.80
N LYS A 97 -17.43 8.24 -4.81
CA LYS A 97 -16.53 8.56 -3.70
C LYS A 97 -15.27 7.70 -3.75
N LEU A 98 -14.16 8.29 -3.32
CA LEU A 98 -12.86 7.65 -3.18
C LEU A 98 -12.59 7.28 -1.72
N TYR A 99 -12.12 6.05 -1.53
CA TYR A 99 -11.63 5.49 -0.26
C TYR A 99 -10.24 4.93 -0.50
N VAL A 100 -9.32 5.19 0.41
CA VAL A 100 -7.93 4.73 0.39
C VAL A 100 -7.66 4.00 1.70
N ALA A 101 -7.28 2.74 1.60
CA ALA A 101 -6.85 1.91 2.72
C ALA A 101 -5.35 1.63 2.57
N ASN A 102 -4.57 1.91 3.61
CA ASN A 102 -3.12 1.72 3.61
C ASN A 102 -2.66 0.80 4.75
N VAL A 103 -1.70 -0.07 4.45
CA VAL A 103 -0.90 -0.83 5.41
C VAL A 103 0.56 -0.74 4.96
N GLY A 104 1.38 0.00 5.70
CA GLY A 104 2.81 0.15 5.43
C GLY A 104 3.11 1.55 4.89
N ASP A 105 4.04 1.62 3.93
CA ASP A 105 4.63 2.86 3.45
C ASP A 105 4.45 3.08 1.93
N SER A 106 3.53 2.35 1.31
CA SER A 106 3.06 2.74 -0.03
C SER A 106 2.24 4.02 0.05
N ARG A 107 2.31 4.86 -0.98
CA ARG A 107 1.67 6.18 -0.97
C ARG A 107 0.55 6.32 -1.99
N ALA A 108 -0.54 6.95 -1.58
CA ALA A 108 -1.61 7.45 -2.44
C ALA A 108 -1.60 8.97 -2.48
N LEU A 109 -1.43 9.58 -3.66
CA LEU A 109 -1.49 11.04 -3.84
C LEU A 109 -2.62 11.42 -4.80
N LEU A 110 -3.52 12.27 -4.33
CA LEU A 110 -4.55 12.88 -5.15
C LEU A 110 -4.07 14.25 -5.62
N CYS A 111 -4.03 14.44 -6.94
CA CYS A 111 -3.90 15.75 -7.54
C CYS A 111 -5.29 16.36 -7.72
N LYS A 112 -5.53 17.50 -7.06
CA LYS A 112 -6.77 18.26 -7.19
C LYS A 112 -6.50 19.70 -7.54
N THR A 113 -7.49 20.37 -8.09
CA THR A 113 -7.44 21.80 -8.38
C THR A 113 -8.20 22.58 -7.32
N ASP A 114 -7.68 23.71 -6.85
CA ASP A 114 -8.40 24.59 -5.93
C ASP A 114 -9.33 25.58 -6.65
N ALA A 115 -10.01 26.43 -5.89
CA ALA A 115 -10.92 27.45 -6.42
C ALA A 115 -10.23 28.43 -7.40
N ASN A 116 -8.91 28.60 -7.29
CA ASN A 116 -8.11 29.49 -8.14
C ASN A 116 -7.52 28.76 -9.36
N GLN A 117 -7.94 27.53 -9.64
CA GLN A 117 -7.41 26.68 -10.69
C GLN A 117 -5.94 26.25 -10.49
N VAL A 118 -5.43 26.30 -9.26
CA VAL A 118 -4.07 25.86 -8.92
C VAL A 118 -4.07 24.39 -8.52
N LEU A 119 -3.11 23.61 -9.05
CA LEU A 119 -2.93 22.22 -8.66
C LEU A 119 -2.39 22.11 -7.24
N ARG A 120 -3.05 21.27 -6.43
CA ARG A 120 -2.67 20.90 -5.08
C ARG A 120 -2.46 19.41 -4.99
N VAL A 121 -1.45 19.03 -4.21
CA VAL A 121 -1.13 17.64 -3.90
C VAL A 121 -1.70 17.31 -2.53
N VAL A 122 -2.50 16.26 -2.45
CA VAL A 122 -3.04 15.74 -1.20
C VAL A 122 -2.58 14.31 -1.04
N GLN A 123 -1.74 14.04 -0.03
CA GLN A 123 -1.40 12.67 0.35
C GLN A 123 -2.57 12.06 1.12
N LEU A 124 -3.15 10.98 0.57
CA LEU A 124 -4.33 10.31 1.12
C LEU A 124 -3.99 9.14 2.05
N SER A 125 -2.77 8.60 1.97
CA SER A 125 -2.29 7.54 2.87
C SER A 125 -1.31 8.12 3.88
N VAL A 126 -1.24 7.57 5.08
CA VAL A 126 -0.21 7.92 6.07
C VAL A 126 0.85 6.82 6.08
N ASP A 127 2.12 7.21 6.11
CA ASP A 127 3.23 6.26 6.16
C ASP A 127 3.25 5.60 7.56
N HIS A 128 3.22 4.28 7.60
CA HIS A 128 3.33 3.51 8.84
C HIS A 128 4.79 3.12 9.09
N ASP A 129 5.57 4.07 9.61
CA ASP A 129 6.99 3.90 9.93
C ASP A 129 7.35 4.56 11.27
N LEU A 130 8.60 4.43 11.69
CA LEU A 130 9.11 4.96 12.96
C LEU A 130 9.30 6.49 12.99
N ARG A 131 8.91 7.21 11.93
CA ARG A 131 8.86 8.68 11.90
C ARG A 131 7.44 9.20 12.17
N ASN A 132 6.45 8.31 12.13
CA ASN A 132 5.07 8.63 12.41
C ASN A 132 4.80 8.60 13.92
N GLU A 133 4.52 9.78 14.49
CA GLU A 133 4.28 9.95 15.93
C GLU A 133 3.04 9.19 16.43
N ASP A 134 2.02 8.97 15.60
CA ASP A 134 0.84 8.18 15.99
C ASP A 134 1.18 6.69 16.12
N GLU A 135 2.05 6.17 15.25
CA GLU A 135 2.54 4.79 15.34
C GLU A 135 3.52 4.61 16.51
N LEU A 136 4.38 5.59 16.78
CA LEU A 136 5.24 5.57 17.97
C LEU A 136 4.40 5.59 19.25
N LEU A 137 3.34 6.40 19.28
CA LEU A 137 2.39 6.42 20.38
C LEU A 137 1.72 5.06 20.57
N ARG A 138 1.25 4.42 19.48
CA ARG A 138 0.67 3.08 19.52
C ARG A 138 1.65 2.04 20.07
N LEU A 139 2.90 2.06 19.60
CA LEU A 139 3.95 1.16 20.11
C LEU A 139 4.27 1.42 21.58
N SER A 140 4.20 2.68 22.05
CA SER A 140 4.46 3.02 23.46
C SER A 140 3.41 2.42 24.40
N HIS A 141 2.17 2.30 23.95
CA HIS A 141 1.09 1.63 24.69
C HIS A 141 1.27 0.11 24.78
N LEU A 142 2.21 -0.45 24.01
CA LEU A 142 2.61 -1.85 24.10
C LEU A 142 3.78 -2.07 25.05
N GLU A 143 4.21 -1.06 25.81
CA GLU A 143 5.37 -1.14 26.73
C GLU A 143 6.71 -1.36 26.01
N LEU A 144 6.81 -0.87 24.77
CA LEU A 144 8.06 -0.85 24.01
C LEU A 144 8.88 0.41 24.30
N ASP A 145 10.21 0.25 24.32
CA ASP A 145 11.14 1.37 24.42
C ASP A 145 11.29 2.07 23.06
N ILE A 146 10.57 3.17 22.92
CA ILE A 146 10.52 3.96 21.69
C ILE A 146 11.87 4.58 21.36
N ASP A 147 12.66 4.98 22.35
CA ASP A 147 13.95 5.63 22.10
C ASP A 147 14.96 4.64 21.51
N SER A 148 14.96 3.40 21.99
CA SER A 148 15.77 2.32 21.43
C SER A 148 15.33 1.94 20.03
N ILE A 149 14.02 1.77 19.80
CA ILE A 149 13.47 1.39 18.48
C ILE A 149 13.75 2.49 17.43
N ARG A 150 13.58 3.76 17.81
CA ARG A 150 13.83 4.89 16.91
C ARG A 150 15.29 4.97 16.46
N GLN A 151 16.24 4.62 17.34
CA GLN A 151 17.67 4.56 16.99
C GLN A 151 17.98 3.41 16.03
N GLY A 152 17.32 2.26 16.19
CA GLY A 152 17.51 1.09 15.34
C GLY A 152 17.01 1.26 13.90
N SER A 153 16.15 2.24 13.63
CA SER A 153 15.51 2.51 12.33
C SER A 153 14.69 1.33 11.74
N ARG A 154 14.52 0.24 12.51
CA ARG A 154 13.84 -0.99 12.16
C ARG A 154 13.05 -1.52 13.34
N ILE A 155 12.07 -2.36 13.03
CA ILE A 155 11.22 -3.09 13.97
C ILE A 155 11.27 -4.57 13.61
N GLY A 156 12.09 -5.33 14.34
CA GLY A 156 12.45 -6.70 14.02
C GLY A 156 13.23 -6.79 12.70
N ASN A 157 12.64 -7.42 11.68
CA ASN A 157 13.27 -7.61 10.37
C ASN A 157 12.79 -6.63 9.28
N GLN A 158 11.98 -5.62 9.62
CA GLN A 158 11.40 -4.67 8.65
C GLN A 158 11.44 -3.21 9.16
N GLU A 159 11.02 -2.27 8.30
CA GLU A 159 11.03 -0.82 8.60
C GLU A 159 9.63 -0.23 8.83
N THR A 160 8.58 -0.94 8.42
CA THR A 160 7.20 -0.51 8.61
C THR A 160 6.60 -1.06 9.89
N THR A 161 5.75 -0.27 10.54
CA THR A 161 5.05 -0.65 11.77
C THR A 161 3.75 -1.40 11.49
N ARG A 162 3.34 -1.46 10.21
CA ARG A 162 2.21 -2.27 9.73
C ARG A 162 2.57 -2.96 8.42
N CYS A 163 2.21 -4.23 8.29
CA CYS A 163 2.39 -5.01 7.06
C CYS A 163 1.37 -6.15 6.98
N LEU A 164 1.14 -6.67 5.77
CA LEU A 164 0.49 -7.97 5.57
C LEU A 164 1.55 -9.07 5.55
N GLY A 165 1.27 -10.21 6.17
CA GLY A 165 2.18 -11.33 6.28
C GLY A 165 3.31 -11.13 7.31
N ASN A 166 4.50 -11.67 7.04
CA ASN A 166 5.66 -11.63 7.94
C ASN A 166 5.32 -12.08 9.37
N TYR A 167 5.16 -13.38 9.54
CA TYR A 167 4.82 -13.99 10.83
C TYR A 167 5.83 -13.63 11.93
N LEU A 168 7.11 -13.47 11.59
CA LEU A 168 8.18 -13.27 12.56
C LEU A 168 7.99 -12.01 13.42
N VAL A 169 7.45 -10.93 12.86
CA VAL A 169 7.15 -9.68 13.61
C VAL A 169 5.71 -9.62 14.14
N LYS A 170 4.94 -10.67 13.88
CA LYS A 170 3.60 -10.92 14.42
C LYS A 170 3.69 -12.06 15.42
N GLY A 171 3.10 -13.24 15.18
CA GLY A 171 3.13 -14.35 16.13
C GLY A 171 4.52 -14.74 16.68
N GLY A 172 5.61 -14.47 15.95
CA GLY A 172 6.99 -14.69 16.39
C GLY A 172 7.69 -13.51 17.08
N TYR A 173 7.01 -12.37 17.32
CA TYR A 173 7.68 -11.10 17.65
C TYR A 173 8.59 -11.17 18.88
N ARG A 174 8.27 -12.05 19.85
CA ARG A 174 9.01 -12.19 21.10
C ARG A 174 10.43 -12.75 20.94
N GLU A 175 10.74 -13.30 19.77
CA GLU A 175 12.08 -13.76 19.45
C GLU A 175 13.05 -12.59 19.14
N PHE A 176 12.51 -11.40 18.86
CA PHE A 176 13.29 -10.17 18.77
C PHE A 176 13.39 -9.53 20.16
N GLU A 177 14.61 -9.36 20.67
CA GLU A 177 14.86 -8.80 22.00
C GLU A 177 14.19 -7.42 22.19
N GLU A 178 14.26 -6.58 21.17
CA GLU A 178 13.65 -5.24 21.15
C GLU A 178 12.12 -5.25 21.18
N LEU A 179 11.47 -6.38 20.84
CA LEU A 179 10.00 -6.53 20.81
C LEU A 179 9.48 -7.45 21.92
N ALA A 180 10.35 -8.12 22.66
CA ALA A 180 9.98 -9.16 23.62
C ALA A 180 9.11 -8.63 24.77
N SER A 181 9.25 -7.35 25.14
CA SER A 181 8.42 -6.71 26.17
C SER A 181 7.01 -6.35 25.69
N ALA A 182 6.71 -6.45 24.39
CA ALA A 182 5.42 -6.01 23.87
C ALA A 182 4.25 -6.83 24.42
N THR A 183 3.23 -6.14 24.94
CA THR A 183 2.02 -6.75 25.50
C THR A 183 1.11 -7.40 24.44
N ALA A 184 1.22 -6.95 23.18
CA ALA A 184 0.51 -7.49 22.02
C ALA A 184 1.40 -7.37 20.76
N GLU A 185 0.90 -7.83 19.60
CA GLU A 185 1.63 -7.75 18.34
C GLU A 185 2.00 -6.29 18.00
N PRO A 186 3.30 -5.96 17.89
CA PRO A 186 3.73 -4.60 17.62
C PRO A 186 3.52 -4.20 16.17
N VAL A 187 3.71 -5.15 15.23
CA VAL A 187 3.38 -4.97 13.82
C VAL A 187 2.00 -5.54 13.55
N ILE A 188 1.10 -4.71 13.03
CA ILE A 188 -0.30 -5.10 12.78
C ILE A 188 -0.65 -5.07 11.29
N ALA A 189 -1.69 -5.81 10.92
CA ALA A 189 -2.24 -5.85 9.55
C ALA A 189 -3.46 -4.93 9.34
N GLU A 190 -3.89 -4.20 10.39
CA GLU A 190 -5.07 -3.34 10.31
C GLU A 190 -4.80 -2.10 9.43
N PRO A 191 -5.61 -1.88 8.37
CA PRO A 191 -5.43 -0.74 7.50
C PRO A 191 -5.86 0.56 8.16
N GLU A 192 -5.11 1.62 7.88
CA GLU A 192 -5.60 2.98 8.07
C GLU A 192 -6.43 3.37 6.84
N ILE A 193 -7.67 3.81 7.06
CA ILE A 193 -8.63 4.05 5.98
C ILE A 193 -9.06 5.52 5.99
N HIS A 194 -8.69 6.22 4.92
CA HIS A 194 -9.19 7.56 4.61
C HIS A 194 -10.19 7.48 3.48
N GLY A 195 -11.36 8.09 3.61
CA GLY A 195 -12.35 7.97 2.55
C GLY A 195 -13.63 8.74 2.80
N GLY A 196 -14.57 8.55 1.89
CA GLY A 196 -15.74 9.42 1.73
C GLY A 196 -15.41 10.68 0.93
N ILE A 197 -14.28 10.69 0.20
CA ILE A 197 -13.85 11.84 -0.60
C ILE A 197 -14.69 11.88 -1.86
N GLU A 198 -15.49 12.92 -2.02
CA GLU A 198 -16.28 13.11 -3.24
C GLU A 198 -15.36 13.35 -4.44
N LEU A 199 -15.56 12.58 -5.50
CA LEU A 199 -14.87 12.77 -6.77
C LEU A 199 -15.64 13.80 -7.60
N ASP A 200 -15.28 15.06 -7.39
CA ASP A 200 -15.78 16.20 -8.15
C ASP A 200 -14.86 16.54 -9.35
N ASP A 201 -15.23 17.58 -10.10
CA ASP A 201 -14.44 18.08 -11.24
C ASP A 201 -13.08 18.65 -10.84
N SER A 202 -12.87 18.91 -9.55
CA SER A 202 -11.59 19.37 -9.03
C SER A 202 -10.55 18.25 -9.00
N CYS A 203 -10.99 16.99 -8.85
CA CYS A 203 -10.12 15.82 -8.84
C CYS A 203 -9.56 15.56 -10.24
N LYS A 204 -8.24 15.58 -10.39
CA LYS A 204 -7.57 15.47 -11.70
C LYS A 204 -7.06 14.08 -11.98
N PHE A 205 -6.21 13.57 -11.10
CA PHE A 205 -5.69 12.21 -11.18
C PHE A 205 -5.19 11.74 -9.81
N LEU A 206 -5.15 10.42 -9.63
CA LEU A 206 -4.64 9.73 -8.43
C LEU A 206 -3.40 8.94 -8.82
N LEU A 207 -2.37 9.03 -7.97
CA LEU A 207 -1.16 8.20 -8.05
C LEU A 207 -1.15 7.22 -6.88
N LEU A 208 -0.91 5.95 -7.14
CA LEU A 208 -0.50 4.97 -6.14
C LEU A 208 0.94 4.56 -6.43
N MET A 209 1.81 4.58 -5.43
CA MET A 209 3.24 4.29 -5.63
C MET A 209 3.83 3.44 -4.51
N SER A 210 4.80 2.60 -4.87
CA SER A 210 5.60 1.85 -3.90
C SER A 210 6.65 2.72 -3.23
N ARG A 211 7.13 2.26 -2.06
CA ARG A 211 8.27 2.81 -1.32
C ARG A 211 9.46 3.11 -2.22
N GLY A 212 9.84 2.15 -3.07
CA GLY A 212 11.01 2.25 -3.93
C GLY A 212 11.01 3.47 -4.85
N LEU A 213 9.84 3.96 -5.30
CA LEU A 213 9.78 5.14 -6.16
C LEU A 213 10.22 6.41 -5.41
N TYR A 214 9.52 6.74 -4.33
CA TYR A 214 9.74 8.02 -3.66
C TYR A 214 11.00 7.99 -2.79
N LYS A 215 11.39 6.84 -2.22
CA LYS A 215 12.65 6.70 -1.48
C LYS A 215 13.88 6.89 -2.36
N SER A 216 13.88 6.30 -3.57
CA SER A 216 14.96 6.53 -4.54
C SER A 216 15.14 8.02 -4.86
N LEU A 217 14.06 8.81 -4.84
CA LEU A 217 14.13 10.25 -5.08
C LEU A 217 14.50 11.02 -3.81
N GLU A 218 14.00 10.63 -2.65
CA GLU A 218 14.28 11.23 -1.33
C GLU A 218 15.78 11.14 -1.01
N GLU A 219 16.37 9.94 -1.15
CA GLU A 219 17.76 9.64 -0.82
C GLU A 219 18.77 10.48 -1.61
N VAL A 220 18.50 10.73 -2.89
CA VAL A 220 19.44 11.44 -3.78
C VAL A 220 19.19 12.94 -3.84
N THR A 221 18.02 13.42 -3.43
CA THR A 221 17.69 14.85 -3.47
C THR A 221 17.73 15.53 -2.12
N GLY A 222 17.52 14.79 -1.03
CA GLY A 222 17.40 15.36 0.33
C GLY A 222 16.25 16.37 0.47
N VAL A 223 15.27 16.33 -0.43
CA VAL A 223 14.15 17.29 -0.46
C VAL A 223 12.93 16.68 0.25
N ASP A 224 12.43 17.34 1.29
CA ASP A 224 11.24 16.90 2.05
C ASP A 224 9.95 16.85 1.21
N GLN A 225 9.92 17.50 0.05
CA GLN A 225 8.74 17.63 -0.82
C GLN A 225 8.76 16.71 -2.06
N VAL A 226 9.22 15.47 -1.89
CA VAL A 226 9.24 14.44 -2.95
C VAL A 226 7.89 14.27 -3.65
N ASN A 227 6.79 14.32 -2.89
CA ASN A 227 5.44 14.17 -3.41
C ASN A 227 5.08 15.23 -4.47
N ILE A 228 5.47 16.49 -4.24
CA ILE A 228 5.22 17.58 -5.19
C ILE A 228 6.05 17.38 -6.46
N LYS A 229 7.30 16.95 -6.30
CA LYS A 229 8.19 16.66 -7.42
C LYS A 229 7.65 15.52 -8.30
N LEU A 230 7.14 14.45 -7.70
CA LEU A 230 6.53 13.34 -8.43
C LEU A 230 5.26 13.75 -9.17
N ILE A 231 4.40 14.56 -8.55
CA ILE A 231 3.21 15.12 -9.22
C ILE A 231 3.62 16.01 -10.39
N ASN A 232 4.65 16.85 -10.24
CA ASN A 232 5.16 17.67 -11.32
C ASN A 232 5.71 16.83 -12.48
N PHE A 233 6.42 15.74 -12.20
CA PHE A 233 6.84 14.80 -13.24
C PHE A 233 5.64 14.20 -13.96
N ALA A 234 4.61 13.74 -13.23
CA ALA A 234 3.40 13.22 -13.83
C ALA A 234 2.71 14.26 -14.71
N VAL A 235 2.52 15.50 -14.23
CA VAL A 235 1.90 16.62 -14.97
C VAL A 235 2.65 16.90 -16.29
N GLN A 236 3.98 16.91 -16.27
CA GLN A 236 4.79 17.06 -17.48
C GLN A 236 4.56 15.89 -18.45
N GLU A 237 4.57 14.66 -17.94
CA GLU A 237 4.39 13.47 -18.77
C GLU A 237 2.97 13.35 -19.34
N PHE A 238 1.94 13.85 -18.66
CA PHE A 238 0.60 13.99 -19.22
C PHE A 238 0.55 14.90 -20.47
N GLN A 239 1.49 15.83 -20.62
CA GLN A 239 1.57 16.70 -21.82
C GLN A 239 2.33 16.04 -22.97
N VAL A 240 3.12 15.00 -22.70
CA VAL A 240 4.05 14.39 -23.68
C VAL A 240 3.55 13.02 -24.12
N GLN A 241 3.10 12.20 -23.17
CA GLN A 241 2.76 10.81 -23.40
C GLN A 241 1.38 10.65 -24.01
N SER A 242 1.20 9.54 -24.73
CA SER A 242 -0.06 9.21 -25.42
C SER A 242 -0.94 8.22 -24.66
N THR A 243 -0.44 7.64 -23.56
CA THR A 243 -1.13 6.64 -22.74
C THR A 243 -0.83 6.86 -21.25
N LEU A 244 -1.73 6.45 -20.36
CA LEU A 244 -1.52 6.53 -18.91
C LEU A 244 -0.38 5.63 -18.43
N THR A 245 -0.20 4.46 -19.08
CA THR A 245 0.94 3.58 -18.83
C THR A 245 2.25 4.25 -19.26
N GLY A 246 2.26 4.98 -20.38
CA GLY A 246 3.39 5.81 -20.80
C GLY A 246 3.71 6.91 -19.79
N VAL A 247 2.70 7.60 -19.25
CA VAL A 247 2.87 8.59 -18.16
C VAL A 247 3.55 7.93 -16.96
N ALA A 248 3.02 6.80 -16.48
CA ALA A 248 3.56 6.10 -15.33
C ALA A 248 5.01 5.67 -15.56
N GLN A 249 5.30 5.03 -16.70
CA GLN A 249 6.63 4.52 -17.02
C GLN A 249 7.64 5.66 -17.16
N ALA A 250 7.29 6.76 -17.84
CA ALA A 250 8.20 7.88 -18.02
C ALA A 250 8.54 8.58 -16.69
N VAL A 251 7.61 8.65 -15.74
CA VAL A 251 7.90 9.13 -14.38
C VAL A 251 8.87 8.19 -13.66
N VAL A 252 8.65 6.87 -13.75
CA VAL A 252 9.57 5.86 -13.21
C VAL A 252 10.96 6.01 -13.81
N ASP A 253 11.07 6.09 -15.14
CA ASP A 253 12.33 6.22 -15.85
C ASP A 253 13.09 7.50 -15.47
N LYS A 254 12.37 8.63 -15.30
CA LYS A 254 12.96 9.88 -14.81
C LYS A 254 13.57 9.72 -13.42
N VAL A 255 12.85 9.10 -12.48
CA VAL A 255 13.35 8.90 -11.10
C VAL A 255 14.55 7.95 -11.11
N VAL A 256 14.46 6.85 -11.85
CA VAL A 256 15.55 5.88 -12.02
C VAL A 256 16.80 6.55 -12.57
N ARG A 257 16.65 7.39 -13.60
CA ARG A 257 17.76 8.12 -14.21
C ARG A 257 18.38 9.12 -13.26
N ILE A 258 17.58 9.93 -12.55
CA ILE A 258 18.07 10.89 -11.55
C ILE A 258 18.89 10.16 -10.48
N HIS A 259 18.36 9.05 -9.93
CA HIS A 259 19.06 8.27 -8.93
C HIS A 259 20.37 7.70 -9.49
N HIS A 260 20.34 7.11 -10.69
CA HIS A 260 21.53 6.54 -11.32
C HIS A 260 22.61 7.59 -11.58
N ASP A 261 22.25 8.72 -12.18
CA ASP A 261 23.19 9.80 -12.53
C ASP A 261 23.85 10.37 -11.27
N ILE A 262 23.07 10.61 -10.21
CA ILE A 262 23.61 11.12 -8.93
C ILE A 262 24.53 10.09 -8.29
N ASN A 263 24.12 8.82 -8.23
CA ASN A 263 24.94 7.74 -7.66
C ASN A 263 26.26 7.53 -8.45
N MET A 264 26.26 7.73 -9.77
CA MET A 264 27.47 7.66 -10.59
C MET A 264 28.36 8.91 -10.44
N SER A 265 27.77 10.08 -10.18
CA SER A 265 28.51 11.34 -10.00
C SER A 265 29.11 11.50 -8.59
N ASN A 266 28.52 10.88 -7.58
CA ASN A 266 28.95 10.95 -6.19
C ASN A 266 30.14 10.02 -5.90
N LEU A 267 31.34 10.41 -6.32
CA LEU A 267 32.61 9.74 -5.95
C LEU A 267 32.96 9.81 -4.45
N GLN A 268 32.18 10.53 -3.62
CA GLN A 268 32.54 10.85 -2.23
C GLN A 268 31.42 10.70 -1.16
N SER A 269 30.17 10.34 -1.49
CA SER A 269 29.14 10.14 -0.46
C SER A 269 29.02 8.66 -0.07
N THR A 270 29.34 8.35 1.18
CA THR A 270 29.15 7.03 1.82
C THR A 270 27.68 6.70 2.15
N VAL A 271 26.73 7.56 1.78
CA VAL A 271 25.36 7.56 2.33
C VAL A 271 24.33 6.88 1.43
N THR A 272 24.49 6.89 0.10
CA THR A 272 23.54 6.21 -0.79
C THR A 272 24.03 4.78 -0.99
N THR A 273 23.37 3.82 -0.35
CA THR A 273 23.50 2.43 -0.78
C THR A 273 23.07 2.40 -2.24
N GLY A 274 23.95 2.04 -3.19
CA GLY A 274 23.62 2.01 -4.63
C GLY A 274 22.51 1.00 -5.02
N LYS A 275 21.76 0.51 -4.03
CA LYS A 275 20.66 -0.43 -4.11
C LYS A 275 19.36 0.36 -4.16
N ARG A 276 18.48 -0.02 -5.10
CA ARG A 276 17.11 0.48 -5.20
C ARG A 276 16.15 -0.66 -4.92
N ASP A 277 15.05 -0.34 -4.26
CA ASP A 277 13.93 -1.25 -4.11
C ASP A 277 13.07 -1.28 -5.39
N ASP A 278 12.14 -2.23 -5.46
CA ASP A 278 11.20 -2.35 -6.57
C ASP A 278 10.31 -1.09 -6.68
N ILE A 279 10.18 -0.61 -7.92
CA ILE A 279 9.49 0.63 -8.24
C ILE A 279 8.19 0.30 -8.97
N THR A 280 7.07 0.76 -8.43
CA THR A 280 5.75 0.66 -9.06
C THR A 280 5.03 2.00 -8.96
N LEU A 281 4.40 2.42 -10.05
CA LEU A 281 3.55 3.61 -10.13
C LEU A 281 2.28 3.29 -10.90
N LEU A 282 1.13 3.51 -10.29
CA LEU A 282 -0.18 3.42 -10.92
C LEU A 282 -0.78 4.82 -11.05
N VAL A 283 -1.25 5.15 -12.26
CA VAL A 283 -1.88 6.43 -12.57
C VAL A 283 -3.36 6.18 -12.89
N ARG A 284 -4.26 6.75 -12.08
CA ARG A 284 -5.69 6.79 -12.37
C ARG A 284 -6.09 8.20 -12.76
N ASN A 285 -6.45 8.41 -14.03
CA ASN A 285 -6.95 9.69 -14.50
C ASN A 285 -8.43 9.85 -14.16
N PHE A 286 -8.82 11.02 -13.67
CA PHE A 286 -10.23 11.41 -13.51
C PHE A 286 -10.65 12.33 -14.65
N ASN A 287 -9.96 13.47 -14.83
CA ASN A 287 -10.28 14.49 -15.84
C ASN A 287 -9.06 15.36 -16.21
N PHE A 288 -7.84 14.84 -16.10
CA PHE A 288 -6.64 15.58 -16.49
C PHE A 288 -6.37 15.45 -18.01
N PRO A 289 -6.05 16.55 -18.71
CA PRO A 289 -5.82 16.52 -20.15
C PRO A 289 -4.65 15.59 -20.54
N LEU A 290 -4.88 14.78 -21.58
CA LEU A 290 -3.87 13.96 -22.24
C LEU A 290 -3.91 14.30 -23.74
N PRO A 291 -3.24 15.38 -24.19
CA PRO A 291 -3.43 15.95 -25.53
C PRO A 291 -3.07 14.99 -26.67
N HIS A 292 -2.10 14.12 -26.44
CA HIS A 292 -1.61 13.13 -27.40
C HIS A 292 -2.26 11.76 -27.22
N ALA A 293 -3.38 11.67 -26.48
CA ALA A 293 -4.08 10.41 -26.24
C ALA A 293 -4.36 9.69 -27.55
N LEU A 294 -3.92 8.42 -27.64
CA LEU A 294 -4.38 7.53 -28.70
C LEU A 294 -5.88 7.33 -28.49
N LYS A 295 -6.70 8.01 -29.30
CA LYS A 295 -8.14 7.71 -29.34
C LYS A 295 -8.25 6.25 -29.79
N SER A 296 -8.79 5.38 -28.95
CA SER A 296 -9.24 4.06 -29.39
C SER A 296 -10.09 4.25 -30.65
N PRO A 297 -9.97 3.40 -31.68
CA PRO A 297 -10.78 3.54 -32.88
C PRO A 297 -12.21 3.12 -32.55
N THR A 298 -12.97 3.98 -31.89
CA THR A 298 -14.42 3.90 -31.88
C THR A 298 -14.89 4.39 -33.26
N ASN A 299 -15.02 3.43 -34.18
CA ASN A 299 -15.69 3.56 -35.47
C ASN A 299 -15.30 4.80 -36.30
N GLN A 300 -14.05 4.91 -36.73
CA GLN A 300 -13.83 5.46 -38.06
C GLN A 300 -14.06 4.31 -39.05
N SER A 301 -15.29 4.17 -39.53
CA SER A 301 -15.52 3.41 -40.75
C SER A 301 -14.70 4.11 -41.84
N VAL A 302 -13.55 3.56 -42.18
CA VAL A 302 -12.86 3.94 -43.41
C VAL A 302 -13.80 3.52 -44.53
N ARG A 303 -14.57 4.47 -45.07
CA ARG A 303 -15.29 4.25 -46.32
C ARG A 303 -14.26 4.30 -47.42
N PHE A 304 -13.89 3.13 -47.93
CA PHE A 304 -13.22 3.03 -49.21
C PHE A 304 -14.17 3.56 -50.29
N ASN A 305 -13.65 4.37 -51.21
CA ASN A 305 -14.36 4.70 -52.42
C ASN A 305 -14.50 3.39 -53.23
N PRO A 306 -15.69 2.97 -53.70
CA PRO A 306 -15.85 1.69 -54.39
C PRO A 306 -15.21 1.64 -55.77
N ILE A 307 -14.61 2.75 -56.22
CA ILE A 307 -13.85 2.81 -57.48
C ILE A 307 -12.43 2.34 -57.20
N VAL A 308 -12.18 1.08 -57.51
CA VAL A 308 -10.84 0.51 -57.60
C VAL A 308 -10.25 0.95 -58.94
N GLU A 309 -9.31 1.89 -58.94
CA GLU A 309 -8.48 2.14 -60.11
C GLU A 309 -7.59 0.93 -60.34
N SER A 310 -7.95 0.15 -61.35
CA SER A 310 -7.23 -1.06 -61.74
C SER A 310 -6.05 -0.64 -62.61
N ALA A 311 -4.81 -0.85 -62.14
CA ALA A 311 -3.67 -0.84 -63.03
C ALA A 311 -3.85 -1.98 -64.05
N GLN A 312 -3.78 -1.66 -65.34
CA GLN A 312 -3.91 -2.66 -66.41
C GLN A 312 -2.72 -3.62 -66.33
N ILE A 313 -2.97 -4.83 -65.87
CA ILE A 313 -2.04 -5.95 -65.98
C ILE A 313 -2.63 -6.91 -67.02
N THR A 314 -1.89 -7.06 -68.13
CA THR A 314 -2.18 -7.98 -69.23
C THR A 314 -2.31 -9.40 -68.69
N THR A 315 -3.47 -10.01 -68.92
CA THR A 315 -3.78 -11.40 -68.61
C THR A 315 -3.11 -12.37 -69.58
N MET A 316 -2.55 -13.44 -69.02
CA MET A 316 -2.42 -14.74 -69.66
C MET A 316 -3.09 -15.76 -68.73
N LEU A 317 -3.97 -16.57 -69.31
CA LEU A 317 -4.77 -17.66 -68.70
C LEU A 317 -3.89 -18.69 -67.95
N GLU A 318 -4.37 -19.48 -66.98
CA GLU A 318 -5.45 -20.47 -67.08
C GLU A 318 -5.72 -21.16 -65.70
N ASN A 319 -6.97 -21.57 -65.44
CA ASN A 319 -7.49 -22.73 -64.66
C ASN A 319 -7.04 -22.98 -63.19
N GLU A 320 -7.82 -23.51 -62.22
CA GLU A 320 -9.18 -24.08 -62.10
C GLU A 320 -9.42 -24.49 -60.60
N TYR A 321 -10.71 -24.68 -60.21
CA TYR A 321 -11.32 -25.39 -59.04
C TYR A 321 -11.18 -24.84 -57.58
N SER A 322 -12.28 -24.41 -56.91
CA SER A 322 -13.27 -25.15 -56.06
C SER A 322 -12.70 -25.67 -54.72
N SER A 323 -13.32 -25.61 -53.53
CA SER A 323 -14.73 -25.42 -53.11
C SER A 323 -14.86 -25.33 -51.56
N THR A 324 -15.95 -24.68 -51.12
CA THR A 324 -16.88 -24.99 -49.98
C THR A 324 -16.59 -24.72 -48.48
N SER A 325 -17.64 -24.13 -47.88
CA SER A 325 -18.10 -23.83 -46.51
C SER A 325 -18.20 -25.05 -45.55
N VAL A 326 -18.46 -24.98 -44.22
CA VAL A 326 -19.69 -24.47 -43.52
C VAL A 326 -19.55 -24.37 -41.97
N THR A 327 -20.28 -23.39 -41.38
CA THR A 327 -21.13 -23.33 -40.13
C THR A 327 -20.62 -23.31 -38.67
N GLU A 328 -21.31 -22.40 -37.94
CA GLU A 328 -21.40 -22.08 -36.49
C GLU A 328 -22.19 -23.10 -35.66
N GLU A 329 -22.00 -23.13 -34.32
CA GLU A 329 -23.08 -23.33 -33.31
C GLU A 329 -22.72 -22.69 -31.93
N ASN A 330 -23.76 -22.24 -31.21
CA ASN A 330 -23.84 -21.62 -29.87
C ASN A 330 -24.14 -22.66 -28.77
N SER A 331 -23.81 -22.36 -27.49
CA SER A 331 -24.65 -22.76 -26.33
C SER A 331 -24.22 -22.13 -24.98
N ASP A 332 -25.18 -21.51 -24.28
CA ASP A 332 -25.19 -21.17 -22.84
C ASP A 332 -25.51 -22.38 -21.95
N PHE A 333 -25.07 -22.40 -20.67
CA PHE A 333 -25.81 -23.02 -19.56
C PHE A 333 -25.38 -22.49 -18.17
N SER A 334 -26.36 -22.33 -17.29
CA SER A 334 -26.30 -21.87 -15.89
C SER A 334 -26.64 -23.03 -14.93
N THR A 335 -26.06 -23.07 -13.73
CA THR A 335 -26.68 -23.66 -12.51
C THR A 335 -26.07 -23.12 -11.22
N THR A 336 -26.95 -22.90 -10.24
CA THR A 336 -26.77 -22.45 -8.84
C THR A 336 -26.78 -23.64 -7.88
N GLU A 337 -26.04 -23.63 -6.76
CA GLU A 337 -26.47 -24.22 -5.46
C GLU A 337 -25.78 -23.54 -4.26
N THR A 338 -26.49 -23.50 -3.13
CA THR A 338 -26.21 -22.79 -1.86
C THR A 338 -26.02 -23.82 -0.73
N SER A 339 -25.17 -23.55 0.26
CA SER A 339 -25.35 -24.10 1.61
C SER A 339 -24.76 -23.20 2.69
N SER A 340 -25.48 -23.14 3.81
CA SER A 340 -25.37 -22.23 4.95
C SER A 340 -24.94 -22.99 6.21
N THR A 341 -24.10 -22.41 7.07
CA THR A 341 -23.98 -22.81 8.48
C THR A 341 -23.74 -21.61 9.40
N SER A 342 -24.25 -21.72 10.62
CA SER A 342 -24.59 -20.68 11.59
C SER A 342 -23.60 -20.53 12.74
N ASP A 343 -23.62 -19.32 13.32
CA ASP A 343 -23.12 -18.83 14.61
C ASP A 343 -22.79 -19.86 15.71
N MET A 344 -21.64 -19.65 16.38
CA MET A 344 -21.45 -19.87 17.82
C MET A 344 -20.44 -18.86 18.40
N TYR A 345 -20.92 -17.89 19.19
CA TYR A 345 -20.10 -17.13 20.14
C TYR A 345 -20.26 -17.72 21.56
N PRO A 346 -19.18 -17.89 22.34
CA PRO A 346 -19.30 -18.15 23.77
C PRO A 346 -19.61 -16.86 24.54
N SER A 347 -20.56 -16.96 25.45
CA SER A 347 -21.02 -15.89 26.34
C SER A 347 -20.00 -15.61 27.45
N GLY A 348 -19.64 -14.33 27.66
CA GLY A 348 -18.97 -13.92 28.90
C GLY A 348 -18.03 -12.72 28.82
N ALA A 349 -18.53 -11.52 28.54
CA ALA A 349 -17.79 -10.28 28.82
C ALA A 349 -18.65 -9.34 29.66
N LYS A 350 -18.12 -8.99 30.84
CA LYS A 350 -18.77 -8.20 31.89
C LYS A 350 -18.95 -6.74 31.44
N SER A 351 -20.13 -6.20 31.73
CA SER A 351 -20.51 -4.78 31.59
C SER A 351 -19.54 -3.86 32.33
N THR A 352 -18.78 -3.03 31.62
CA THR A 352 -17.96 -1.96 32.20
C THR A 352 -18.76 -0.66 32.31
N ASN A 353 -18.52 0.03 33.42
CA ASN A 353 -19.33 1.09 34.01
C ASN A 353 -19.29 2.38 33.17
N LYS A 354 -20.43 2.84 32.64
CA LYS A 354 -20.56 3.96 31.69
C LYS A 354 -20.17 5.35 32.23
N ASN A 355 -19.76 5.45 33.51
CA ASN A 355 -19.52 6.71 34.22
C ASN A 355 -18.09 6.90 34.76
N SER A 356 -17.10 6.07 34.38
CA SER A 356 -15.71 6.36 34.72
C SER A 356 -15.19 7.50 33.83
N ARG A 357 -15.01 8.69 34.42
CA ARG A 357 -14.31 9.81 33.75
C ARG A 357 -12.87 9.39 33.46
N ILE A 358 -12.51 9.43 32.19
CA ILE A 358 -11.18 9.14 31.66
C ILE A 358 -10.22 10.20 32.24
N LYS A 359 -9.12 9.77 32.83
CA LYS A 359 -8.07 10.70 33.27
C LYS A 359 -7.44 11.36 32.03
N PRO A 360 -7.19 12.68 32.04
CA PRO A 360 -6.54 13.34 30.90
C PRO A 360 -5.17 12.70 30.67
N TYR A 361 -4.95 12.28 29.43
CA TYR A 361 -3.74 11.59 28.96
C TYR A 361 -2.55 12.55 28.78
N VAL A 362 -2.82 13.86 28.74
CA VAL A 362 -1.83 14.91 28.56
C VAL A 362 -1.71 15.71 29.85
N ASN A 363 -0.47 15.86 30.34
CA ASN A 363 -0.18 16.70 31.49
C ASN A 363 -0.08 18.17 31.06
N PHE A 364 -1.15 18.93 31.27
CA PHE A 364 -1.21 20.37 30.96
C PHE A 364 -0.60 21.27 32.03
N SER A 365 0.11 20.73 33.03
CA SER A 365 0.66 21.54 34.14
C SER A 365 1.60 22.64 33.62
N GLU A 366 2.46 22.32 32.64
CA GLU A 366 3.38 23.28 32.03
C GLU A 366 2.64 24.40 31.27
N TYR A 367 1.53 24.07 30.63
CA TYR A 367 0.66 25.05 29.97
C TYR A 367 0.07 26.03 31.00
N TYR A 368 -0.51 25.51 32.09
CA TYR A 368 -1.11 26.34 33.13
C TYR A 368 -0.08 27.20 33.89
N GLU A 369 1.11 26.67 34.15
CA GLU A 369 2.21 27.44 34.73
C GLU A 369 2.64 28.61 33.84
N ASN A 370 2.74 28.38 32.53
CA ASN A 370 3.08 29.42 31.56
C ASN A 370 1.98 30.48 31.42
N VAL A 371 0.70 30.08 31.49
CA VAL A 371 -0.44 31.02 31.51
C VAL A 371 -0.39 31.90 32.77
N GLU A 372 -0.16 31.33 33.96
CA GLU A 372 -0.04 32.09 35.21
C GLU A 372 1.18 33.01 35.24
N LYS A 373 2.28 32.60 34.60
CA LYS A 373 3.47 33.43 34.44
C LYS A 373 3.17 34.64 33.56
N ARG A 374 2.56 34.43 32.39
CA ARG A 374 2.15 35.51 31.46
C ARG A 374 1.08 36.43 32.06
N ARG A 375 0.20 35.89 32.90
CA ARG A 375 -0.81 36.66 33.67
C ARG A 375 -0.14 37.62 34.66
N ARG A 376 0.91 37.17 35.36
CA ARG A 376 1.72 38.03 36.24
C ARG A 376 2.54 39.07 35.48
N GLU A 377 3.02 38.72 34.29
CA GLU A 377 3.82 39.61 33.44
C GLU A 377 2.97 40.59 32.61
N GLY A 378 1.64 40.47 32.63
CA GLY A 378 0.72 41.35 31.90
C GLY A 378 0.80 41.21 30.36
N THR A 379 1.31 40.08 29.87
CA THR A 379 1.58 39.84 28.44
C THR A 379 0.56 38.91 27.77
N LEU A 380 -0.59 38.67 28.41
CA LEU A 380 -1.66 37.86 27.84
C LEU A 380 -2.41 38.63 26.73
N PRO A 381 -2.74 37.98 25.59
CA PRO A 381 -3.53 38.60 24.54
C PRO A 381 -4.94 38.99 25.03
N GLU A 382 -5.41 40.19 24.67
CA GLU A 382 -6.79 40.60 24.95
C GLU A 382 -7.79 39.82 24.09
N GLY A 383 -8.88 39.35 24.70
CA GLY A 383 -9.99 38.67 24.01
C GLY A 383 -10.01 37.14 24.08
N ILE A 384 -9.07 36.51 24.82
CA ILE A 384 -9.06 35.05 25.05
C ILE A 384 -9.28 34.77 26.55
N ASN A 385 -10.34 34.04 26.89
CA ASN A 385 -10.54 33.50 28.23
C ASN A 385 -9.79 32.15 28.35
N PHE A 386 -8.76 32.11 29.19
CA PHE A 386 -7.93 30.94 29.46
C PHE A 386 -8.41 30.16 30.69
#